data_AF-A0AA39RZV5-F1
#
_entry.id   AF-A0AA39RZV5-F1
#
_cell.length_a   1.000
_cell.length_b   1.000
_cell.length_c   1.000
_cell.angle_alpha   90.00
_cell.angle_beta   90.00
_cell.angle_gamma   90.00
#
_symmetry.space_group_name_H-M   'P 1'
#
loop_
_entity.id
_entity.type
_entity.pdbx_description
1 polymer ?
#
loop_
_entity_poly.entity_id
_entity_poly.type
_entity_poly.pdbx_seq_one_letter_code
_entity_poly.pdbx_strand_id
1 'polypeptide(L)'
;MAGKESRGPACTFEFDGESSGLLGSGESLWPFTDGYAFETWIYIESFADTLSTAAVAAAKSGKSSAMSAAAAASAFASEGTAHMPRLFSFLSADNQGVEAYVHARFFVVESGSGKGKKASLHFTHAFKPQSWYFIGFEHTCKQGLIGKAESELGI
;
A
#
# COMPACT_ATOMS: atom_id res chain seq x y z
N MET A 1 -12.20 30.98 6.69
CA MET A 1 -12.65 29.73 6.06
C MET A 1 -11.48 29.17 5.27
N ALA A 2 -10.83 28.11 5.76
CA ALA A 2 -9.75 27.46 5.04
C ALA A 2 -10.34 26.73 3.82
N GLY A 3 -9.74 26.93 2.64
CA GLY A 3 -10.19 26.33 1.39
C GLY A 3 -10.28 24.81 1.55
N LYS A 4 -11.48 24.27 1.33
CA LYS A 4 -11.74 22.83 1.31
C LYS A 4 -10.78 22.22 0.28
N GLU A 5 -9.94 21.30 0.74
CA GLU A 5 -8.94 20.59 -0.07
C GLU A 5 -9.57 20.15 -1.40
N SER A 6 -8.79 20.35 -2.47
CA SER A 6 -9.12 20.17 -3.90
C SER A 6 -10.31 19.27 -4.19
N ARG A 7 -11.28 19.76 -5.00
CA ARG A 7 -12.31 18.91 -5.59
C ARG A 7 -11.61 17.73 -6.28
N GLY A 8 -11.81 16.53 -5.75
CA GLY A 8 -11.39 15.30 -6.39
C GLY A 8 -12.12 15.06 -7.72
N PRO A 9 -11.90 13.89 -8.35
CA PRO A 9 -12.54 13.53 -9.61
C PRO A 9 -14.08 13.51 -9.51
N ALA A 10 -14.75 13.69 -10.65
CA ALA A 10 -16.22 13.75 -10.74
C ALA A 10 -16.91 12.39 -10.47
N CYS A 11 -16.18 11.29 -10.65
CA CYS A 11 -16.64 9.94 -10.35
C CYS A 11 -15.54 9.20 -9.59
N THR A 12 -15.95 8.37 -8.64
CA THR A 12 -15.06 7.63 -7.75
C THR A 12 -15.56 6.19 -7.62
N PHE A 13 -14.68 5.30 -7.22
CA PHE A 13 -15.02 3.96 -6.76
C PHE A 13 -14.27 3.70 -5.45
N GLU A 14 -14.79 2.79 -4.65
CA GLU A 14 -14.35 2.62 -3.27
C GLU A 14 -13.49 1.36 -3.13
N PHE A 15 -12.45 1.47 -2.31
CA PHE A 15 -11.69 0.35 -1.80
C PHE A 15 -12.01 0.14 -0.32
N ASP A 16 -12.45 -1.08 0.04
CA ASP A 16 -12.70 -1.54 1.40
C ASP A 16 -11.43 -1.66 2.26
N GLY A 17 -10.25 -1.66 1.62
CA GLY A 17 -8.95 -1.81 2.27
C GLY A 17 -8.57 -3.23 2.70
N GLU A 18 -9.40 -4.23 2.43
CA GLU A 18 -9.17 -5.63 2.81
C GLU A 18 -9.06 -6.54 1.58
N SER A 19 -10.04 -6.48 0.69
CA SER A 19 -10.20 -7.40 -0.44
C SER A 19 -10.25 -6.71 -1.79
N SER A 20 -10.46 -5.40 -1.78
CA SER A 20 -10.55 -4.56 -2.96
C SER A 20 -9.17 -4.04 -3.38
N GLY A 21 -9.01 -3.90 -4.70
CA GLY A 21 -7.78 -3.47 -5.34
C GLY A 21 -7.92 -3.70 -6.85
N LEU A 22 -7.17 -2.97 -7.67
CA LEU A 22 -7.05 -3.31 -9.08
C LEU A 22 -6.12 -4.51 -9.20
N LEU A 23 -6.70 -5.70 -9.31
CA LEU A 23 -5.97 -6.95 -9.43
C LEU A 23 -5.94 -7.36 -10.90
N GLY A 24 -4.74 -7.65 -11.40
CA GLY A 24 -4.55 -8.18 -12.75
C GLY A 24 -3.59 -9.36 -12.73
N SER A 25 -3.86 -10.36 -13.57
CA SER A 25 -2.92 -11.47 -13.77
C SER A 25 -1.65 -10.91 -14.43
N GLY A 26 -0.54 -10.95 -13.70
CA GLY A 26 0.78 -10.73 -14.29
C GLY A 26 1.15 -11.95 -15.14
N GLU A 27 0.54 -12.11 -16.32
CA GLU A 27 1.02 -13.11 -17.28
C GLU A 27 2.50 -12.82 -17.60
N SER A 28 3.30 -13.89 -17.71
CA SER A 28 4.78 -13.94 -17.63
C SER A 28 5.61 -12.90 -18.40
N LEU A 29 4.99 -12.11 -19.27
CA LEU A 29 5.57 -10.98 -19.98
C LEU A 29 4.99 -9.70 -19.39
N TRP A 30 5.59 -9.24 -18.28
CA TRP A 30 5.29 -7.91 -17.76
C TRP A 30 5.53 -6.90 -18.91
N PRO A 31 4.50 -6.16 -19.38
CA PRO A 31 4.48 -5.63 -20.75
C PRO A 31 5.47 -4.48 -21.01
N PHE A 32 6.20 -4.02 -19.99
CA PHE A 32 7.03 -2.83 -20.07
C PHE A 32 8.47 -3.10 -19.63
N THR A 33 9.25 -3.72 -20.52
CA THR A 33 10.71 -3.86 -20.35
C THR A 33 11.46 -2.52 -20.37
N ASP A 34 10.77 -1.46 -20.80
CA ASP A 34 11.27 -0.09 -20.93
C ASP A 34 10.75 0.85 -19.82
N GLY A 35 10.07 0.30 -18.81
CA GLY A 35 9.49 1.07 -17.70
C GLY A 35 8.04 1.51 -17.92
N TYR A 36 7.38 1.98 -16.87
CA TYR A 36 5.96 2.36 -16.87
C TYR A 36 5.71 3.51 -15.89
N ALA A 37 4.60 4.22 -16.06
CA ALA A 37 4.15 5.25 -15.14
C ALA A 37 2.72 4.97 -14.68
N PHE A 38 2.40 5.36 -13.45
CA PHE A 38 1.07 5.27 -12.88
C PHE A 38 0.73 6.57 -12.17
N GLU A 39 -0.43 7.13 -12.49
CA GLU A 39 -0.92 8.36 -11.89
C GLU A 39 -2.41 8.22 -11.58
N THR A 40 -2.83 8.64 -10.39
CA THR A 40 -4.25 8.63 -10.01
C THR A 40 -4.56 9.59 -8.87
N TRP A 41 -5.83 9.94 -8.74
CA TRP A 41 -6.37 10.57 -7.55
C TRP A 41 -6.83 9.52 -6.55
N ILE A 42 -6.45 9.67 -5.29
CA ILE A 42 -6.96 8.86 -4.18
C ILE A 42 -7.56 9.76 -3.11
N TYR A 43 -8.62 9.28 -2.48
CA TYR A 43 -9.17 9.89 -1.29
C TYR A 43 -9.05 8.90 -0.15
N ILE A 44 -8.44 9.36 0.94
CA ILE A 44 -8.26 8.53 2.13
C ILE A 44 -9.40 8.85 3.08
N GLU A 45 -10.37 7.95 3.23
CA GLU A 45 -11.48 8.17 4.18
C GLU A 45 -10.99 8.00 5.62
N SER A 46 -10.34 6.87 5.91
CA SER A 46 -9.84 6.55 7.25
C SER A 46 -8.65 5.58 7.20
N PHE A 47 -8.02 5.37 8.34
CA PHE A 47 -7.03 4.32 8.54
C PHE A 47 -7.57 3.34 9.59
N ALA A 48 -7.20 2.08 9.48
CA ALA A 48 -7.46 1.12 10.56
C ALA A 48 -6.75 1.62 11.83
N ASP A 49 -7.52 1.99 12.85
CA ASP A 49 -6.99 2.37 14.15
C ASP A 49 -6.38 1.13 14.80
N THR A 50 -5.06 0.95 14.66
CA THR A 50 -4.32 -0.11 15.36
C THR A 50 -4.43 -0.01 16.89
N LEU A 51 -4.94 1.12 17.41
CA LEU A 51 -5.13 1.42 18.83
C LEU A 51 -6.58 1.24 19.33
N SER A 52 -7.60 1.35 18.46
CA SER A 52 -9.01 1.36 18.89
C SER A 52 -9.55 -0.04 19.16
N THR A 53 -9.20 -1.03 18.35
CA THR A 53 -9.66 -2.43 18.51
C THR A 53 -9.24 -3.05 19.85
N ALA A 54 -8.09 -2.66 20.40
CA ALA A 54 -7.65 -3.07 21.74
C ALA A 54 -8.52 -2.47 22.86
N ALA A 55 -8.98 -1.23 22.70
CA ALA A 55 -9.86 -0.58 23.67
C ALA A 55 -11.29 -1.17 23.64
N VAL A 56 -11.82 -1.50 22.46
CA VAL A 56 -13.15 -2.13 22.35
C VAL A 56 -13.14 -3.57 22.85
N ALA A 57 -12.04 -4.31 22.65
CA ALA A 57 -11.85 -5.66 23.20
C ALA A 57 -11.66 -5.64 24.74
N ALA A 58 -10.91 -4.67 25.28
CA ALA A 58 -10.76 -4.48 26.72
C ALA A 58 -12.10 -4.10 27.39
N ALA A 59 -12.91 -3.27 26.73
CA ALA A 59 -14.25 -2.91 27.20
C ALA A 59 -15.23 -4.09 27.21
N LYS A 60 -15.12 -5.04 26.26
CA LYS A 60 -15.95 -6.26 26.23
C LYS A 60 -15.50 -7.35 27.21
N SER A 61 -14.22 -7.36 27.62
CA SER A 61 -13.67 -8.41 28.51
C SER A 61 -13.91 -8.15 30.01
N GLY A 62 -14.31 -6.95 30.42
CA GLY A 62 -14.68 -6.63 31.81
C GLY A 62 -13.60 -6.92 32.88
N LYS A 63 -12.32 -7.12 32.51
CA LYS A 63 -11.24 -7.50 33.43
C LYS A 63 -10.10 -6.49 33.36
N SER A 64 -10.06 -5.64 34.38
CA SER A 64 -9.06 -4.59 34.59
C SER A 64 -7.71 -5.17 35.08
N SER A 65 -6.92 -5.78 34.18
CA SER A 65 -5.51 -6.02 34.48
C SER A 65 -4.61 -5.76 33.26
N ALA A 66 -3.53 -5.00 33.49
CA ALA A 66 -2.57 -4.59 32.46
C ALA A 66 -1.91 -5.76 31.75
N MET A 67 -1.79 -6.91 32.43
CA MET A 67 -1.16 -8.13 31.90
C MET A 67 -2.01 -8.82 30.81
N SER A 68 -3.34 -8.84 30.97
CA SER A 68 -4.25 -9.40 29.96
C SER A 68 -4.40 -8.50 28.74
N ALA A 69 -4.32 -7.17 28.93
CA ALA A 69 -4.30 -6.21 27.83
C ALA A 69 -3.01 -6.30 27.00
N ALA A 70 -1.84 -6.46 27.66
CA ALA A 70 -0.57 -6.65 26.98
C ALA A 70 -0.48 -8.00 26.25
N ALA A 71 -1.02 -9.08 26.82
CA ALA A 71 -1.07 -10.40 26.18
C ALA A 71 -2.03 -10.42 24.98
N ALA A 72 -3.18 -9.75 25.07
CA ALA A 72 -4.10 -9.58 23.94
C ALA A 72 -3.50 -8.70 22.83
N ALA A 73 -2.78 -7.63 23.19
CA ALA A 73 -2.04 -6.80 22.23
C ALA A 73 -0.87 -7.56 21.59
N SER A 74 -0.20 -8.45 22.33
CA SER A 74 0.88 -9.30 21.81
C SER A 74 0.37 -10.42 20.92
N ALA A 75 -0.78 -11.02 21.24
CA ALA A 75 -1.44 -12.02 20.40
C ALA A 75 -1.93 -11.39 19.08
N PHE A 76 -2.45 -10.16 19.11
CA PHE A 76 -2.76 -9.39 17.89
C PHE A 76 -1.52 -8.92 17.14
N ALA A 77 -0.39 -8.71 17.83
CA ALA A 77 0.89 -8.39 17.20
C ALA A 77 1.58 -9.62 16.56
N SER A 78 1.26 -10.85 16.99
CA SER A 78 1.76 -12.09 16.38
C SER A 78 0.80 -12.68 15.33
N GLU A 79 -0.44 -12.23 15.29
CA GLU A 79 -1.45 -12.58 14.28
C GLU A 79 -1.89 -11.34 13.48
N GLY A 80 -0.94 -10.42 13.30
CA GLY A 80 -1.10 -9.25 12.46
C GLY A 80 -0.63 -9.56 11.05
N THR A 81 -1.51 -10.07 10.19
CA THR A 81 -1.40 -9.73 8.77
C THR A 81 -1.40 -8.21 8.73
N ALA A 82 -0.24 -7.61 8.45
CA ALA A 82 -0.11 -6.17 8.35
C ALA A 82 -1.21 -5.68 7.42
N HIS A 83 -2.14 -4.86 7.94
CA HIS A 83 -3.24 -4.31 7.17
C HIS A 83 -2.64 -3.40 6.09
N MET A 84 -2.50 -3.95 4.88
CA MET A 84 -1.81 -3.36 3.72
C MET A 84 -2.80 -3.24 2.57
N PRO A 85 -3.75 -2.28 2.64
CA PRO A 85 -4.75 -2.06 1.61
C PRO A 85 -4.05 -1.77 0.29
N ARG A 86 -4.35 -2.59 -0.72
CA ARG A 86 -3.69 -2.53 -2.03
C ARG A 86 -4.48 -1.63 -2.95
N LEU A 87 -3.80 -0.66 -3.57
CA LEU A 87 -4.40 0.13 -4.64
C LEU A 87 -4.49 -0.71 -5.91
N PHE A 88 -3.38 -1.36 -6.26
CA PHE A 88 -3.32 -2.35 -7.32
C PHE A 88 -2.25 -3.39 -7.00
N SER A 89 -2.43 -4.58 -7.57
CA SER A 89 -1.41 -5.62 -7.55
C SER A 89 -1.44 -6.33 -8.88
N PHE A 90 -0.28 -6.33 -9.53
CA PHE A 90 -0.09 -6.99 -10.80
C PHE A 90 1.10 -7.94 -10.75
N LEU A 91 1.18 -8.70 -9.66
CA LEU A 91 2.24 -9.67 -9.45
C LEU A 91 1.92 -10.98 -10.20
N SER A 92 2.93 -11.53 -10.87
CA SER A 92 2.90 -12.91 -11.35
C SER A 92 3.10 -13.90 -10.19
N ALA A 93 2.87 -15.18 -10.45
CA ALA A 93 3.14 -16.26 -9.48
C ALA A 93 4.61 -16.28 -8.98
N ASP A 94 5.55 -15.81 -9.82
CA ASP A 94 6.98 -15.71 -9.49
C ASP A 94 7.34 -14.36 -8.85
N ASN A 95 6.36 -13.63 -8.32
CA ASN A 95 6.50 -12.27 -7.76
C ASN A 95 7.15 -11.28 -8.74
N GLN A 96 6.82 -11.41 -10.03
CA GLN A 96 7.20 -10.44 -11.07
C GLN A 96 6.17 -9.37 -11.23
N GLY A 97 6.61 -8.13 -11.42
CA GLY A 97 5.72 -7.01 -11.67
C GLY A 97 5.75 -6.01 -10.54
N VAL A 98 4.60 -5.39 -10.28
CA VAL A 98 4.48 -4.24 -9.37
C VAL A 98 3.24 -4.35 -8.50
N GLU A 99 3.40 -3.89 -7.26
CA GLU A 99 2.33 -3.74 -6.31
C GLU A 99 2.45 -2.37 -5.64
N ALA A 100 1.30 -1.72 -5.42
CA ALA A 100 1.26 -0.51 -4.64
C ALA A 100 0.18 -0.59 -3.56
N TYR A 101 0.56 -0.20 -2.35
CA TYR A 101 -0.26 -0.36 -1.17
C TYR A 101 -0.02 0.78 -0.18
N VAL A 102 -0.94 0.95 0.77
CA VAL A 102 -0.74 1.86 1.91
C VAL A 102 -0.30 1.04 3.10
N HIS A 103 0.78 1.46 3.76
CA HIS A 103 1.24 0.86 5.00
C HIS A 103 1.29 1.91 6.10
N ALA A 104 0.53 1.66 7.17
CA ALA A 104 0.21 2.64 8.21
C ALA A 104 -0.41 3.93 7.63
N ARG A 105 0.42 4.90 7.22
CA ARG A 105 -0.02 6.20 6.66
C ARG A 105 0.77 6.61 5.41
N PHE A 106 1.59 5.72 4.88
CA PHE A 106 2.49 6.01 3.77
C PHE A 106 2.13 5.15 2.56
N PHE A 107 2.29 5.71 1.38
CA PHE A 107 2.19 4.96 0.13
C PHE A 107 3.51 4.25 -0.14
N VAL A 108 3.41 2.98 -0.51
CA VAL A 108 4.56 2.13 -0.82
C VAL A 108 4.33 1.49 -2.16
N VAL A 109 5.37 1.51 -3.00
CA VAL A 109 5.41 0.82 -4.28
C VAL A 109 6.54 -0.18 -4.24
N GLU A 110 6.23 -1.44 -4.55
CA GLU A 110 7.21 -2.50 -4.67
C GLU A 110 7.20 -3.06 -6.09
N SER A 111 8.40 -3.29 -6.63
CA SER A 111 8.60 -3.97 -7.90
C SER A 111 9.50 -5.18 -7.72
N GLY A 112 9.15 -6.29 -8.38
CA GLY A 112 9.89 -7.54 -8.35
C GLY A 112 10.43 -7.90 -9.73
N SER A 113 11.71 -8.31 -9.77
CA SER A 113 12.40 -8.83 -10.96
C SER A 113 12.97 -10.22 -10.64
N GLY A 114 12.69 -11.22 -11.48
CA GLY A 114 12.60 -12.68 -11.19
C GLY A 114 13.87 -13.38 -10.81
N LYS A 115 14.90 -12.57 -10.60
CA LYS A 115 16.20 -12.95 -10.06
C LYS A 115 16.29 -12.64 -8.56
N GLY A 116 15.15 -12.58 -7.86
CA GLY A 116 15.07 -12.22 -6.44
C GLY A 116 15.39 -10.76 -6.12
N LYS A 117 15.49 -9.90 -7.15
CA LYS A 117 15.73 -8.47 -6.97
C LYS A 117 14.40 -7.77 -6.77
N LYS A 118 14.30 -6.98 -5.69
CA LYS A 118 13.16 -6.12 -5.42
C LYS A 118 13.63 -4.67 -5.34
N ALA A 119 12.85 -3.75 -5.87
CA ALA A 119 12.98 -2.32 -5.61
C ALA A 119 11.73 -1.85 -4.88
N SER A 120 11.92 -1.03 -3.84
CA SER A 120 10.84 -0.49 -3.03
C SER A 120 11.00 1.01 -2.92
N LEU A 121 9.89 1.72 -3.10
CA LEU A 121 9.78 3.16 -3.01
C LEU A 121 8.76 3.48 -1.91
N HIS A 122 9.21 4.23 -0.91
CA HIS A 122 8.37 4.68 0.19
C HIS A 122 8.15 6.18 0.06
N PHE A 123 6.89 6.59 -0.06
CA PHE A 123 6.54 8.00 -0.05
C PHE A 123 6.80 8.56 1.35
N THR A 124 7.45 9.72 1.42
CA THR A 124 7.78 10.38 2.70
C THR A 124 6.63 11.23 3.23
N HIS A 125 5.65 11.56 2.38
CA HIS A 125 4.48 12.32 2.77
C HIS A 125 3.45 11.40 3.45
N ALA A 126 3.24 11.60 4.75
CA ALA A 126 2.21 10.89 5.50
C ALA A 126 0.81 11.39 5.12
N PHE A 127 -0.06 10.49 4.68
CA PHE A 127 -1.44 10.80 4.38
C PHE A 127 -2.25 11.13 5.64
N LYS A 128 -3.19 12.05 5.47
CA LYS A 128 -4.23 12.42 6.44
C LYS A 128 -5.58 11.83 5.99
N PRO A 129 -6.41 11.40 6.94
CA PRO A 129 -7.77 10.98 6.63
C PRO A 129 -8.59 12.18 6.17
N GLN A 130 -9.67 11.89 5.45
CA GLN A 130 -10.64 12.83 4.89
C GLN A 130 -10.03 13.86 3.91
N SER A 131 -9.01 13.44 3.15
CA SER A 131 -8.26 14.30 2.23
C SER A 131 -8.05 13.64 0.87
N TRP A 132 -8.06 14.46 -0.18
CA TRP A 132 -7.70 14.08 -1.56
C TRP A 132 -6.20 14.21 -1.80
N TYR A 133 -5.63 13.25 -2.51
CA TYR A 133 -4.24 13.24 -2.96
C TYR A 133 -4.17 12.89 -4.43
N PHE A 134 -3.30 13.58 -5.17
CA PHE A 134 -2.85 13.11 -6.47
C PHE A 134 -1.51 12.41 -6.27
N ILE A 135 -1.44 11.16 -6.71
CA ILE A 135 -0.22 10.35 -6.62
C ILE A 135 0.23 10.00 -8.03
N GLY A 136 1.53 10.09 -8.24
CA GLY A 136 2.21 9.66 -9.46
C GLY A 136 3.49 8.94 -9.06
N PHE A 137 3.86 7.92 -9.81
CA PHE A 137 5.19 7.34 -9.74
C PHE A 137 5.56 6.74 -11.10
N GLU A 138 6.86 6.69 -11.35
CA GLU A 138 7.43 6.07 -12.54
C GLU A 138 8.39 4.94 -12.16
N HIS A 139 8.40 3.91 -12.98
CA HIS A 139 9.40 2.86 -12.98
C HIS A 139 10.22 2.99 -14.25
N THR A 140 11.54 3.10 -14.07
CA THR A 140 12.48 3.12 -15.18
C THR A 140 13.33 1.86 -15.15
N CYS A 141 13.41 1.17 -16.29
CA CYS A 141 14.29 0.03 -16.47
C CYS A 141 15.50 0.46 -17.32
N LYS A 142 16.69 0.55 -16.71
CA LYS A 142 17.93 0.79 -17.47
C LYS A 142 18.47 -0.56 -17.91
N GLN A 143 18.27 -0.88 -19.19
CA GLN A 143 18.90 -2.05 -19.81
C GLN A 143 20.36 -1.70 -20.15
N GLY A 144 21.31 -2.16 -19.34
CA GLY A 144 22.73 -2.06 -19.67
C GLY A 144 23.10 -2.97 -20.85
N LEU A 145 24.02 -2.50 -21.71
CA LEU A 145 24.60 -3.23 -22.85
C LEU A 145 25.13 -4.66 -22.51
N ILE A 146 25.38 -4.95 -21.23
CA ILE A 146 25.81 -6.25 -20.70
C ILE A 146 24.85 -6.67 -19.59
N GLY A 147 23.70 -7.24 -19.96
CA GLY A 147 22.87 -8.16 -19.14
C GLY A 147 22.41 -7.74 -17.72
N LYS A 148 22.73 -6.53 -17.28
CA LYS A 148 22.34 -5.94 -16.00
C LYS A 148 21.20 -4.97 -16.28
N ALA A 149 19.97 -5.42 -15.99
CA ALA A 149 18.84 -4.52 -15.84
C ALA A 149 18.88 -3.94 -14.43
N GLU A 150 18.92 -2.61 -14.34
CA GLU A 150 18.73 -1.86 -13.10
C GLU A 150 17.30 -1.29 -13.09
N SER A 151 16.65 -1.38 -11.93
CA SER A 151 15.26 -1.02 -11.72
C SER A 151 15.22 0.17 -10.77
N GLU A 152 14.77 1.31 -11.25
CA GLU A 152 14.63 2.55 -10.48
C GLU A 152 13.15 2.93 -10.36
N LEU A 153 12.73 3.41 -9.20
CA LEU A 153 11.39 3.93 -8.93
C LEU A 153 11.51 5.41 -8.55
N GLY A 154 10.71 6.27 -9.17
CA GLY A 154 10.63 7.72 -8.93
C GLY A 154 9.22 8.17 -8.57
N ILE A 155 9.10 9.31 -7.88
CA ILE A 155 7.84 10.00 -7.54
C ILE A 155 7.77 11.28 -8.37
#